data_AF-U5W1F4-F1
#
_entry.id   AF-U5W1F4-F1
#
_cell.length_a   1.000
_cell.length_b   1.000
_cell.length_c   1.000
_cell.angle_alpha   90.00
_cell.angle_beta   90.00
_cell.angle_gamma   90.00
#
_symmetry.space_group_name_H-M   'P 1'
#
loop_
_entity.id
_entity.type
_entity.pdbx_description
1 polymer ?
#
loop_
_entity_poly.entity_id
_entity_poly.type
_entity_poly.pdbx_seq_one_letter_code
_entity_poly.pdbx_strand_id
1 'polypeptide(L)'
;MAFATAVPAIDRTGSYGLARPDLAEAQESLRQVHGAAADDLWTALTTSAGLTGTETDSASFGRLIEAMLAADPVTALCGRALIIRGSAYVYLADAPPSDTPVAIR
;
A
#
# COMPACT_ATOMS: atom_id res chain seq x y z
N MET A 1 -34.59 1.03 -2.74
CA MET A 1 -33.39 1.11 -1.87
C MET A 1 -32.23 1.52 -2.76
N ALA A 2 -31.79 2.78 -2.66
CA ALA A 2 -30.73 3.34 -3.50
C ALA A 2 -29.42 3.38 -2.70
N PHE A 3 -28.36 2.76 -3.23
CA PHE A 3 -26.99 3.00 -2.74
C PHE A 3 -26.50 4.29 -3.38
N ALA A 4 -26.31 5.33 -2.57
CA ALA A 4 -25.64 6.56 -2.99
C ALA A 4 -24.13 6.30 -3.04
N THR A 5 -23.61 5.91 -4.20
CA THR A 5 -22.18 5.97 -4.51
C THR A 5 -21.78 7.41 -4.79
N ALA A 6 -21.05 8.01 -3.85
CA ALA A 6 -20.23 9.18 -4.14
C ALA A 6 -19.03 9.20 -3.19
N VAL A 7 -17.98 8.45 -3.52
CA VAL A 7 -16.63 8.76 -3.03
C VAL A 7 -16.04 9.78 -3.99
N PRO A 8 -15.65 10.99 -3.54
CA PRO A 8 -15.00 11.97 -4.40
C PRO A 8 -13.66 11.41 -4.90
N ALA A 9 -13.40 11.56 -6.21
CA ALA A 9 -12.16 11.14 -6.84
C ALA A 9 -10.99 12.00 -6.32
N ILE A 10 -10.16 11.41 -5.45
CA ILE A 10 -8.93 12.06 -4.97
C ILE A 10 -7.95 12.08 -6.13
N ASP A 11 -7.48 13.28 -6.50
CA ASP A 11 -6.36 13.41 -7.42
C ASP A 11 -5.07 12.97 -6.69
N ARG A 12 -4.62 11.75 -7.00
CA ARG A 12 -3.47 11.06 -6.41
C ARG A 12 -2.39 10.83 -7.48
N THR A 13 -2.24 11.73 -8.43
CA THR A 13 -1.47 11.49 -9.65
C THR A 13 0.03 11.79 -9.46
N GLY A 14 0.86 10.74 -9.36
CA GLY A 14 2.06 10.73 -10.21
C GLY A 14 1.64 10.83 -11.68
N SER A 15 2.56 11.02 -12.63
CA SER A 15 2.28 11.23 -14.07
C SER A 15 1.27 10.25 -14.71
N TYR A 16 1.01 9.11 -14.05
CA TYR A 16 0.09 8.02 -14.43
C TYR A 16 -1.11 7.79 -13.47
N GLY A 17 -1.44 8.68 -12.55
CA GLY A 17 -2.58 8.44 -11.62
C GLY A 17 -2.32 7.44 -10.51
N LEU A 18 -1.04 7.12 -10.27
CA LEU A 18 -0.63 6.15 -9.27
C LEU A 18 -0.67 6.77 -7.89
N ALA A 19 -1.35 6.13 -6.94
CA ALA A 19 -1.29 6.50 -5.54
C ALA A 19 -0.07 5.85 -4.86
N ARG A 20 0.56 6.58 -3.94
CA ARG A 20 1.59 6.01 -3.08
C ARG A 20 0.94 5.00 -2.12
N PRO A 21 1.52 3.79 -1.94
CA PRO A 21 1.04 2.86 -0.94
C PRO A 21 1.12 3.44 0.47
N ASP A 22 0.09 3.20 1.28
CA ASP A 22 -0.03 3.67 2.66
C ASP A 22 -0.43 2.53 3.62
N LEU A 23 -0.55 2.86 4.91
CA LEU A 23 -0.92 1.90 5.95
C LEU A 23 -2.33 1.33 5.73
N ALA A 24 -3.26 2.10 5.16
CA ALA A 24 -4.62 1.64 4.90
C ALA A 24 -4.64 0.58 3.79
N GLU A 25 -3.87 0.76 2.72
CA GLU A 25 -3.71 -0.24 1.67
C GLU A 25 -3.04 -1.52 2.20
N ALA A 26 -2.07 -1.38 3.11
CA ALA A 26 -1.44 -2.53 3.76
C ALA A 26 -2.44 -3.31 4.62
N GLN A 27 -3.25 -2.61 5.43
CA GLN A 27 -4.28 -3.24 6.26
C GLN A 27 -5.34 -3.95 5.41
N GLU A 28 -5.79 -3.32 4.32
CA GLU A 28 -6.75 -3.92 3.41
C GLU A 28 -6.18 -5.16 2.71
N SER A 29 -4.92 -5.11 2.28
CA SER A 29 -4.23 -6.27 1.69
C SER A 29 -4.18 -7.45 2.68
N LEU A 30 -3.90 -7.18 3.95
CA LEU A 30 -3.90 -8.21 5.00
C LEU A 30 -5.29 -8.78 5.24
N ARG A 31 -6.35 -7.95 5.22
CA ARG A 31 -7.74 -8.42 5.31
C ARG A 31 -8.10 -9.37 4.17
N GLN A 32 -7.67 -9.06 2.95
CA GLN A 32 -7.93 -9.92 1.79
C GLN A 32 -7.23 -11.28 1.87
N VAL A 33 -6.02 -11.32 2.45
CA VAL A 33 -5.22 -12.55 2.54
C VAL A 33 -5.58 -13.40 3.77
N HIS A 34 -5.73 -12.77 4.94
CA HIS A 34 -5.89 -13.46 6.22
C HIS A 34 -7.34 -13.48 6.73
N GLY A 35 -8.26 -12.77 6.08
CA GLY A 35 -9.68 -12.76 6.43
C GLY A 35 -9.94 -12.34 7.88
N ALA A 36 -10.67 -13.15 8.63
CA ALA A 36 -11.05 -12.85 10.01
C ALA A 36 -9.86 -12.69 10.97
N ALA A 37 -8.70 -13.28 10.66
CA ALA A 37 -7.50 -13.16 11.50
C ALA A 37 -6.71 -11.85 11.24
N ALA A 38 -7.11 -11.07 10.24
CA ALA A 38 -6.34 -9.91 9.80
C ALA A 38 -6.32 -8.78 10.83
N ASP A 39 -7.38 -8.57 11.61
CA ASP A 39 -7.43 -7.47 12.59
C ASP A 39 -6.52 -7.76 13.80
N ASP A 40 -6.42 -9.01 14.24
CA ASP A 40 -5.48 -9.44 15.28
C ASP A 40 -4.02 -9.34 14.80
N LEU A 41 -3.77 -9.81 13.57
CA LEU A 41 -2.47 -9.69 12.92
C LEU A 41 -2.07 -8.23 12.74
N TRP A 42 -3.00 -7.38 12.29
CA TRP A 42 -2.78 -5.94 12.14
C TRP A 42 -2.37 -5.30 13.45
N THR A 43 -3.10 -5.61 14.53
CA THR A 43 -2.80 -5.11 15.87
C THR A 43 -1.41 -5.54 16.35
N ALA A 44 -1.03 -6.80 16.09
CA ALA A 44 0.30 -7.30 16.44
C ALA A 44 1.42 -6.58 15.66
N LEU A 45 1.22 -6.38 14.35
CA LEU A 45 2.19 -5.71 13.47
C LEU A 45 2.36 -4.23 13.80
N THR A 46 1.26 -3.49 14.01
CA THR A 46 1.35 -2.08 14.39
C THR A 46 1.99 -1.92 15.76
N THR A 47 1.66 -2.79 16.71
CA THR A 47 2.31 -2.81 18.02
C THR A 47 3.81 -3.07 17.91
N SER A 48 4.24 -4.06 17.12
CA SER A 48 5.67 -4.37 16.97
C SER A 48 6.43 -3.25 16.25
N ALA A 49 5.78 -2.54 15.34
CA ALA A 49 6.35 -1.40 14.62
C ALA A 49 6.33 -0.09 15.45
N GLY A 50 5.73 -0.09 16.64
CA GLY A 50 5.52 1.11 17.46
C GLY A 50 4.60 2.12 16.78
N LEU A 51 3.51 1.62 16.21
CA LEU A 51 2.50 2.37 15.46
C LEU A 51 1.13 2.26 16.13
N THR A 52 0.33 3.30 15.94
CA THR A 52 -1.08 3.38 16.34
C THR A 52 -2.02 2.89 15.24
N GLY A 53 -1.55 2.82 13.99
CA GLY A 53 -2.33 2.46 12.80
C GLY A 53 -3.05 3.64 12.15
N THR A 54 -2.77 4.87 12.58
CA THR A 54 -3.36 6.12 12.04
C THR A 54 -2.33 7.01 11.37
N GLU A 55 -1.08 6.58 11.35
CA GLU A 55 0.04 7.31 10.77
C GLU A 55 -0.11 7.43 9.25
N THR A 56 0.29 8.60 8.74
CA THR A 56 0.26 8.93 7.30
C THR A 56 1.65 9.25 6.76
N ASP A 57 2.67 9.21 7.61
CA ASP A 57 4.04 9.54 7.23
C ASP A 57 4.79 8.35 6.63
N SER A 58 5.81 8.68 5.85
CA SER A 58 6.62 7.71 5.11
C SER A 58 7.42 6.78 6.01
N ALA A 59 7.88 7.27 7.17
CA ALA A 59 8.75 6.50 8.05
C ALA A 59 7.93 5.42 8.76
N SER A 60 6.69 5.71 9.12
CA SER A 60 5.76 4.72 9.69
C SER A 60 5.44 3.58 8.72
N PHE A 61 5.29 3.87 7.43
CA PHE A 61 5.13 2.81 6.42
C PHE A 61 6.36 1.89 6.33
N GLY A 62 7.56 2.46 6.40
CA GLY A 62 8.81 1.68 6.45
C GLY A 62 8.89 0.75 7.67
N ARG A 63 8.57 1.26 8.86
CA ARG A 63 8.53 0.45 10.10
C ARG A 63 7.50 -0.67 10.04
N LEU A 64 6.34 -0.44 9.44
CA LEU A 64 5.34 -1.48 9.22
C LEU A 64 5.86 -2.57 8.29
N ILE A 65 6.51 -2.21 7.18
CA ILE A 65 7.11 -3.17 6.26
C ILE A 65 8.15 -4.04 6.97
N GLU A 66 9.02 -3.44 7.80
CA GLU A 66 10.01 -4.20 8.58
C GLU A 66 9.33 -5.22 9.51
N ALA A 67 8.26 -4.83 10.20
CA ALA A 67 7.46 -5.74 11.01
C ALA A 67 6.84 -6.89 10.18
N MET A 68 6.28 -6.58 9.01
CA MET A 68 5.70 -7.58 8.12
C MET A 68 6.75 -8.57 7.61
N LEU A 69 7.96 -8.10 7.28
CA LEU A 69 9.06 -8.95 6.81
C LEU A 69 9.58 -9.90 7.88
N ALA A 70 9.45 -9.54 9.16
CA ALA A 70 9.83 -10.36 10.30
C ALA A 70 8.73 -11.33 10.77
N ALA A 71 7.53 -11.22 10.21
CA ALA A 71 6.39 -12.07 10.54
C ALA A 71 6.43 -13.43 9.80
N ASP A 72 5.31 -14.16 9.81
CA ASP A 72 5.19 -15.42 9.09
C ASP A 72 5.41 -15.26 7.56
N PRO A 73 5.74 -16.33 6.83
CA PRO A 73 6.10 -16.24 5.42
C PRO A 73 5.04 -15.59 4.50
N VAL A 74 3.75 -15.71 4.83
CA VAL A 74 2.66 -15.12 4.03
C VAL A 74 2.59 -13.62 4.26
N THR A 75 2.68 -13.19 5.52
CA THR A 75 2.75 -11.77 5.88
C THR A 75 4.01 -11.11 5.30
N ALA A 76 5.15 -11.81 5.33
CA ALA A 76 6.39 -11.33 4.73
C ALA A 76 6.29 -11.17 3.20
N LEU A 77 5.54 -12.04 2.52
CA LEU A 77 5.26 -11.90 1.10
C LEU A 77 4.43 -10.62 0.82
N CYS A 78 3.44 -10.34 1.66
CA CYS A 78 2.66 -9.10 1.57
C CYS A 78 3.56 -7.86 1.74
N GLY A 79 4.49 -7.89 2.70
CA GLY A 79 5.48 -6.83 2.89
C GLY A 79 6.36 -6.62 1.66
N ARG A 80 6.84 -7.69 1.03
CA ARG A 80 7.62 -7.62 -0.23
C ARG A 80 6.81 -7.03 -1.38
N ALA A 81 5.54 -7.39 -1.51
CA ALA A 81 4.66 -6.84 -2.53
C ALA A 81 4.47 -5.32 -2.36
N LEU A 82 4.32 -4.84 -1.13
CA LEU A 82 4.23 -3.41 -0.81
C LEU A 82 5.52 -2.65 -1.15
N ILE A 83 6.70 -3.24 -0.89
CA ILE A 83 7.99 -2.66 -1.33
C ILE A 83 8.01 -2.48 -2.84
N ILE A 84 7.65 -3.52 -3.60
CA ILE A 84 7.66 -3.46 -5.07
C ILE A 84 6.72 -2.35 -5.56
N ARG A 85 5.50 -2.26 -5.01
CA ARG A 85 4.56 -1.18 -5.36
C ARG A 85 5.11 0.20 -5.01
N GLY A 86 5.73 0.36 -3.84
CA GLY A 86 6.34 1.62 -3.42
C GLY A 86 7.49 2.04 -4.33
N SER A 87 8.37 1.11 -4.70
CA SER A 87 9.47 1.36 -5.65
C SER A 87 8.94 1.69 -7.05
N ALA A 88 7.92 0.98 -7.52
CA ALA A 88 7.27 1.26 -8.80
C ALA A 88 6.62 2.64 -8.79
N TYR A 89 5.95 3.04 -7.70
CA TYR A 89 5.42 4.39 -7.55
C TYR A 89 6.51 5.44 -7.70
N VAL A 90 7.63 5.32 -6.97
CA VAL A 90 8.74 6.30 -7.07
C VAL A 90 9.26 6.38 -8.50
N TYR A 91 9.52 5.23 -9.13
CA TYR A 91 10.02 5.17 -10.50
C TYR A 91 9.07 5.81 -11.52
N LEU A 92 7.75 5.57 -11.38
CA LEU A 92 6.74 6.03 -12.33
C LEU A 92 6.23 7.44 -12.03
N ALA A 93 6.30 7.89 -10.78
CA ALA A 93 5.95 9.26 -10.39
C ALA A 93 7.02 10.26 -10.85
N ASP A 94 8.30 9.86 -10.87
CA ASP A 94 9.40 10.68 -11.40
C ASP A 94 9.53 10.60 -12.92
N ALA A 95 8.81 9.69 -13.59
CA ALA A 95 8.84 9.57 -15.04
C ALA A 95 8.04 10.70 -15.70
N PRO A 96 8.57 11.35 -16.76
CA PRO A 96 7.81 12.34 -17.52
C PRO A 96 6.57 11.68 -18.17
N PRO A 97 5.45 12.39 -18.31
CA PRO A 97 4.28 11.88 -19.01
C PRO A 97 4.68 11.54 -20.46
N SER A 98 4.56 10.26 -20.82
CA SER A 98 4.95 9.78 -22.15
C SER A 98 3.81 10.01 -23.14
N ASP A 99 3.82 11.17 -23.81
CA ASP A 99 2.97 11.42 -24.99
C ASP A 99 3.61 10.82 -26.27
N THR A 100 4.30 9.69 -26.13
CA THR A 100 5.02 9.04 -27.24
C THR A 100 4.45 7.64 -27.45
N PRO A 101 3.85 7.34 -28.62
CA PRO A 101 3.30 6.02 -28.88
C PRO A 101 4.41 4.97 -28.85
N VAL A 102 4.25 3.95 -28.00
CA VAL A 102 5.10 2.76 -27.97
C VAL A 102 4.91 2.02 -29.30
N ALA A 103 5.88 2.16 -30.21
CA ALA A 103 5.94 1.35 -31.41
C ALA A 103 6.38 -0.07 -31.03
N ILE A 104 5.41 -0.98 -30.92
CA ILE A 104 5.68 -2.42 -30.81
C ILE A 104 6.25 -2.86 -32.16
N ARG A 105 7.53 -3.27 -32.16
CA ARG A 105 8.19 -3.89 -33.31
C ARG A 105 8.10 -5.40 -33.25
#